data_AF-A0A536BQY7-F1
#
_entry.id   AF-A0A536BQY7-F1
#
_cell.length_a   1.000
_cell.length_b   1.000
_cell.length_c   1.000
_cell.angle_alpha   90.00
_cell.angle_beta   90.00
_cell.angle_gamma   90.00
#
_symmetry.space_group_name_H-M   'P 1'
#
loop_
_entity.id
_entity.type
_entity.pdbx_description
1 polymer ?
#
loop_
_entity_poly.entity_id
_entity_poly.type
_entity_poly.pdbx_seq_one_letter_code
_entity_poly.pdbx_strand_id
1 'polypeptide(L)'
;MSALNLARPSRSALDYAVRGSIVALTLATGYIHFTLGGLLFLANAAGYVTLAVAMALPIALASRYRWLIRPVLAGYAATTIVGWLIMGPRFELAYIAKGIELALIALVLVEMFRYDGGPVAVARRFFGEVAHVARVVSRSATG
;
A
#
# COMPACT_ATOMS: atom_id res chain seq x y z
N MET A 1 24.53 2.21 35.68
CA MET A 1 24.66 2.54 34.26
C MET A 1 23.27 2.57 33.65
N SER A 2 22.77 3.77 33.35
CA SER A 2 21.40 4.02 32.88
C SER A 2 21.12 3.31 31.57
N ALA A 3 20.04 2.52 31.55
CA ALA A 3 19.39 2.13 30.32
C ALA A 3 18.94 3.41 29.59
N LEU A 4 19.56 3.70 28.45
CA LEU A 4 19.06 4.68 27.50
C LEU A 4 17.70 4.17 27.01
N ASN A 5 16.64 4.65 27.67
CA ASN A 5 15.29 4.67 27.13
C ASN A 5 15.34 5.55 25.88
N LEU A 6 15.72 4.97 24.73
CA LEU A 6 15.56 5.59 23.43
C LEU A 6 14.06 5.77 23.23
N ALA A 7 13.57 6.97 23.56
CA ALA A 7 12.22 7.39 23.28
C ALA A 7 11.90 7.01 21.83
N ARG A 8 10.87 6.18 21.61
CA ARG A 8 10.38 5.91 20.26
C ARG A 8 10.17 7.28 19.59
N PRO A 9 10.72 7.54 18.39
CA PRO A 9 10.50 8.81 17.74
C PRO A 9 8.99 9.04 17.66
N SER A 10 8.51 10.12 18.26
CA SER A 10 7.16 10.63 18.01
C SER A 10 7.00 10.76 16.50
N ARG A 11 5.87 10.33 15.93
CA ARG A 11 5.59 10.49 14.48
C ARG A 11 5.92 11.93 14.06
N SER A 12 6.88 12.06 13.15
CA SER A 12 7.39 13.36 12.72
C SER A 12 6.41 14.05 11.75
N ALA A 13 6.53 15.36 11.57
CA ALA A 13 5.74 16.08 10.54
C ALA A 13 5.94 15.48 9.15
N LEU A 14 7.18 15.06 8.85
CA LEU A 14 7.55 14.37 7.61
C LEU A 14 6.74 13.08 7.41
N ASP A 15 6.54 12.31 8.47
CA ASP A 15 5.78 11.06 8.41
C ASP A 15 4.31 11.28 8.06
N TYR A 16 3.72 12.34 8.60
CA TYR A 16 2.36 12.74 8.24
C TYR A 16 2.30 13.29 6.82
N ALA A 17 3.31 14.06 6.39
CA ALA A 17 3.40 14.57 5.03
C ALA A 17 3.48 13.43 4.01
N VAL A 18 4.39 12.46 4.19
CA VAL A 18 4.52 11.29 3.29
C VAL A 18 3.20 10.54 3.19
N ARG A 19 2.56 10.25 4.33
CA ARG A 19 1.26 9.55 4.33
C ARG A 19 0.15 10.37 3.69
N GLY A 20 0.11 11.67 3.94
CA GLY A 20 -0.83 12.60 3.30
C GLY A 20 -0.66 12.61 1.78
N SER A 21 0.58 12.67 1.30
CA SER A 21 0.91 12.58 -0.13
C SER A 21 0.50 11.23 -0.74
N ILE A 22 0.75 10.11 -0.05
CA ILE A 22 0.29 8.79 -0.51
C ILE A 22 -1.23 8.78 -0.67
N VAL A 23 -1.97 9.23 0.35
CA VAL A 23 -3.44 9.28 0.29
C VAL A 23 -3.92 10.20 -0.83
N ALA A 24 -3.34 11.38 -0.97
CA ALA A 24 -3.70 12.34 -2.02
C ALA A 24 -3.47 11.77 -3.43
N LEU A 25 -2.30 11.17 -3.69
CA LEU A 25 -2.01 10.55 -4.99
C LEU A 25 -2.93 9.35 -5.25
N THR A 26 -3.21 8.55 -4.23
CA THR A 26 -4.14 7.40 -4.34
C THR A 26 -5.54 7.88 -4.75
N LEU A 27 -6.05 8.94 -4.12
CA LEU A 27 -7.35 9.53 -4.44
C LEU A 27 -7.34 10.18 -5.83
N ALA A 28 -6.27 10.88 -6.21
CA ALA A 28 -6.13 11.47 -7.53
C ALA A 28 -6.16 10.39 -8.63
N THR A 29 -5.41 9.30 -8.46
CA THR A 29 -5.45 8.17 -9.38
C THR A 29 -6.84 7.53 -9.44
N GLY A 30 -7.48 7.32 -8.30
CA GLY A 30 -8.85 6.79 -8.23
C GLY A 30 -9.86 7.68 -8.97
N TYR A 31 -9.75 9.00 -8.80
CA TYR A 31 -10.59 9.97 -9.52
C TYR A 31 -10.36 9.90 -11.03
N ILE A 32 -9.11 9.87 -11.49
CA ILE A 32 -8.81 9.73 -12.93
C ILE A 32 -9.46 8.46 -13.47
N HIS A 33 -9.28 7.31 -12.81
CA HIS A 33 -9.92 6.06 -13.23
C HIS A 33 -11.44 6.17 -13.27
N PHE A 34 -12.05 6.80 -12.26
CA PHE A 34 -13.48 7.01 -12.25
C PHE A 34 -13.96 7.82 -13.47
N THR A 35 -13.23 8.86 -13.86
CA THR A 35 -13.57 9.70 -15.04
C THR A 35 -13.41 8.98 -16.38
N LEU A 36 -12.59 7.93 -16.47
CA LEU A 36 -12.39 7.17 -17.70
C LEU A 36 -13.58 6.25 -18.05
N GLY A 37 -14.41 5.92 -17.07
CA GLY A 37 -15.64 5.15 -17.26
C GLY A 37 -15.42 3.67 -17.63
N GLY A 38 -16.51 2.90 -17.63
CA GLY A 38 -16.45 1.45 -17.87
C GLY A 38 -16.09 0.63 -16.62
N LEU A 39 -16.41 -0.67 -16.66
CA LEU A 39 -16.35 -1.53 -15.46
C LEU A 39 -14.93 -1.70 -14.90
N LEU A 40 -13.92 -1.88 -15.77
CA LEU A 40 -12.54 -2.05 -15.33
C LEU A 40 -12.00 -0.80 -14.62
N PHE A 41 -12.24 0.38 -15.18
CA PHE A 41 -11.79 1.63 -14.57
C PHE A 41 -12.59 1.97 -13.30
N LEU A 42 -13.88 1.65 -13.25
CA LEU A 42 -14.68 1.77 -12.02
C LEU A 42 -14.15 0.85 -10.91
N ALA A 43 -13.82 -0.40 -11.23
CA ALA A 43 -13.20 -1.33 -10.30
C ALA A 43 -11.85 -0.79 -9.79
N ASN A 44 -11.04 -0.23 -10.69
CA ASN A 44 -9.79 0.43 -10.33
C ASN A 44 -10.00 1.62 -9.38
N ALA A 45 -10.95 2.49 -9.69
CA ALA A 45 -11.31 3.63 -8.85
C ALA A 45 -11.75 3.18 -7.46
N ALA A 46 -12.61 2.17 -7.37
CA ALA A 46 -13.08 1.61 -6.11
C ALA A 46 -11.91 1.06 -5.27
N GLY A 47 -11.00 0.27 -5.88
CA GLY A 47 -9.84 -0.27 -5.18
C GLY A 47 -8.92 0.82 -4.65
N TYR A 48 -8.64 1.87 -5.43
CA TYR A 48 -7.86 3.02 -4.96
C TYR A 48 -8.53 3.74 -3.80
N VAL A 49 -9.84 4.01 -3.86
CA VAL A 49 -10.57 4.63 -2.75
C VAL A 49 -10.54 3.77 -1.49
N THR A 50 -10.77 2.46 -1.61
CA THR A 50 -10.70 1.53 -0.48
C THR A 50 -9.33 1.55 0.18
N LEU A 51 -8.25 1.53 -0.61
CA LEU A 51 -6.88 1.56 -0.09
C LEU A 51 -6.51 2.93 0.50
N ALA A 52 -7.01 4.03 -0.07
CA ALA A 52 -6.85 5.37 0.50
C ALA A 52 -7.51 5.47 1.88
N VAL A 53 -8.74 4.98 2.02
CA VAL A 53 -9.46 4.92 3.31
C VAL A 53 -8.69 4.09 4.33
N ALA A 54 -8.18 2.93 3.92
CA ALA A 54 -7.40 2.05 4.78
C ALA A 54 -6.06 2.70 5.24
N MET A 55 -5.45 3.53 4.39
CA MET A 55 -4.25 4.31 4.73
C MET A 55 -4.55 5.53 5.60
N ALA A 56 -5.65 6.23 5.36
CA ALA A 56 -5.99 7.47 6.06
C ALA A 56 -6.53 7.20 7.47
N LEU A 57 -7.49 6.28 7.60
CA LEU A 57 -8.26 6.16 8.83
C LEU A 57 -7.59 5.22 9.85
N PRO A 58 -7.54 5.58 11.14
CA PRO A 58 -7.01 4.73 12.20
C PRO A 58 -7.99 3.60 12.59
N ILE A 59 -8.59 2.91 11.62
CA ILE A 59 -9.49 1.78 11.84
C ILE A 59 -8.70 0.70 12.58
N ALA A 60 -9.24 0.15 13.68
CA ALA A 60 -8.50 -0.76 14.57
C ALA A 60 -7.81 -1.93 13.83
N LEU A 61 -8.50 -2.52 12.86
CA LEU A 61 -7.96 -3.59 12.03
C LEU A 61 -6.88 -3.09 11.05
N ALA A 62 -7.13 -1.97 10.37
CA ALA A 62 -6.17 -1.35 9.46
C ALA A 62 -4.89 -0.98 10.22
N SER A 63 -5.00 -0.35 11.39
CA SER A 63 -3.90 0.06 12.27
C SER A 63 -3.01 -1.11 12.70
N ARG A 64 -3.58 -2.29 12.96
CA ARG A 64 -2.82 -3.50 13.31
C ARG A 64 -2.06 -4.10 12.11
N TYR A 65 -2.63 -4.00 10.92
CA TYR A 65 -2.12 -4.63 9.70
C TYR A 65 -1.66 -3.62 8.63
N ARG A 66 -1.30 -2.39 9.00
CA ARG A 66 -0.84 -1.35 8.02
C ARG A 66 0.35 -1.79 7.19
N TRP A 67 1.20 -2.65 7.76
CA TRP A 67 2.32 -3.26 7.08
C TRP A 67 1.90 -4.12 5.87
N LEU A 68 0.63 -4.58 5.81
CA LEU A 68 0.04 -5.25 4.65
C LEU A 68 -0.62 -4.27 3.67
N ILE A 69 -1.18 -3.17 4.15
CA ILE A 69 -1.86 -2.19 3.28
C ILE A 69 -0.86 -1.56 2.31
N ARG A 70 0.36 -1.24 2.77
CA ARG A 70 1.41 -0.64 1.94
C ARG A 70 1.82 -1.51 0.74
N PRO A 71 2.27 -2.77 0.91
CA PRO A 71 2.61 -3.61 -0.22
C PRO A 71 1.40 -3.91 -1.12
N VAL A 72 0.18 -4.00 -0.56
CA VAL A 72 -1.04 -4.15 -1.37
C VAL A 72 -1.27 -2.93 -2.25
N LEU A 73 -1.13 -1.71 -1.72
CA LEU A 73 -1.28 -0.48 -2.49
C LEU A 73 -0.21 -0.36 -3.59
N ALA A 74 1.06 -0.66 -3.28
CA ALA A 74 2.11 -0.67 -4.29
C ALA A 74 1.85 -1.73 -5.38
N GLY A 75 1.45 -2.94 -4.99
CA GLY A 75 1.13 -4.04 -5.91
C GLY A 75 -0.10 -3.75 -6.77
N TYR A 76 -1.12 -3.09 -6.20
CA TYR A 76 -2.30 -2.67 -6.93
C TYR A 76 -1.95 -1.62 -8.01
N ALA A 77 -1.20 -0.58 -7.63
CA ALA A 77 -0.72 0.41 -8.58
C ALA A 77 0.14 -0.23 -9.68
N ALA A 78 1.07 -1.10 -9.32
CA ALA A 78 1.87 -1.84 -10.29
C ALA A 78 1.01 -2.67 -11.26
N THR A 79 -0.05 -3.32 -10.76
CA THR A 79 -0.99 -4.09 -11.57
C THR A 79 -1.73 -3.20 -12.57
N THR A 80 -2.18 -2.01 -12.16
CA THR A 80 -2.83 -1.06 -13.06
C THR A 80 -1.89 -0.48 -14.13
N ILE A 81 -0.60 -0.31 -13.81
CA ILE A 81 0.43 0.06 -14.79
C ILE A 81 0.62 -1.07 -15.80
N VAL A 82 0.84 -2.30 -15.33
CA VAL A 82 1.03 -3.48 -16.20
C VAL A 82 -0.18 -3.70 -17.10
N GLY A 83 -1.40 -3.64 -16.56
CA GLY A 83 -2.62 -3.77 -17.35
C GLY A 83 -2.72 -2.71 -18.45
N TRP A 84 -2.34 -1.47 -18.15
CA TRP A 84 -2.28 -0.41 -19.15
C TRP A 84 -1.16 -0.61 -20.19
N LEU A 85 0.00 -1.15 -19.80
CA LEU A 85 1.06 -1.48 -20.76
C LEU A 85 0.59 -2.53 -21.77
N ILE A 86 -0.22 -3.49 -21.33
CA ILE A 86 -0.75 -4.59 -22.16
C ILE A 86 -1.88 -4.11 -23.08
N MET A 87 -2.89 -3.42 -22.55
CA MET A 87 -4.14 -3.13 -23.27
C MET A 87 -4.65 -1.69 -23.11
N GLY A 88 -3.84 -0.80 -22.54
CA GLY A 88 -4.24 0.54 -22.18
C GLY A 88 -4.18 1.54 -23.35
N PRO A 89 -5.15 2.46 -23.43
CA PRO A 89 -5.16 3.51 -24.45
C PRO A 89 -4.00 4.50 -24.23
N ARG A 90 -3.50 5.10 -25.33
CA ARG A 90 -2.30 5.94 -25.36
C ARG A 90 -2.62 7.41 -25.63
N PHE A 91 -3.15 8.09 -24.62
CA PHE A 91 -3.42 9.54 -24.64
C PHE A 91 -2.79 10.23 -23.42
N GLU A 92 -2.68 11.55 -23.46
CA GLU A 92 -1.93 12.35 -22.48
C GLU A 92 -2.33 12.07 -21.03
N LEU A 93 -3.63 12.11 -20.72
CA LEU A 93 -4.13 11.86 -19.38
C LEU A 93 -3.80 10.43 -18.88
N ALA A 94 -3.70 9.44 -19.77
CA ALA A 94 -3.26 8.09 -19.39
C ALA A 94 -1.80 8.08 -18.93
N TYR A 95 -0.91 8.79 -19.65
CA TYR A 95 0.50 8.92 -19.24
C TYR A 95 0.65 9.69 -17.92
N ILE A 96 -0.12 10.76 -17.74
CA ILE A 96 -0.17 11.52 -16.47
C ILE A 96 -0.57 10.59 -15.31
N ALA A 97 -1.63 9.79 -15.50
CA ALA A 97 -2.06 8.82 -14.49
C ALA A 97 -0.94 7.84 -14.12
N LYS A 98 -0.17 7.36 -15.12
CA LYS A 98 0.96 6.45 -14.87
C LYS A 98 2.12 7.12 -14.14
N GLY A 99 2.39 8.39 -14.42
CA GLY A 99 3.35 9.19 -13.65
C GLY A 99 2.96 9.29 -12.17
N ILE A 100 1.67 9.55 -11.90
CA ILE A 100 1.11 9.59 -10.53
C ILE A 100 1.24 8.23 -9.85
N GLU A 101 0.90 7.14 -10.53
CA GLU A 101 1.04 5.77 -9.99
C GLU A 101 2.49 5.41 -9.67
N LEU A 102 3.45 5.80 -10.51
CA LEU A 102 4.88 5.61 -10.23
C LEU A 102 5.34 6.41 -9.00
N ALA A 103 4.94 7.67 -8.90
CA ALA A 103 5.22 8.49 -7.72
C ALA A 103 4.60 7.90 -6.45
N LEU A 104 3.37 7.38 -6.55
CA LEU A 104 2.69 6.68 -5.47
C LEU A 104 3.48 5.45 -5.01
N ILE A 105 3.91 4.58 -5.94
CA ILE A 105 4.73 3.40 -5.62
C ILE A 105 6.02 3.84 -4.91
N ALA A 106 6.71 4.86 -5.41
CA ALA A 106 7.94 5.36 -4.79
C ALA A 106 7.71 5.84 -3.35
N LEU A 107 6.66 6.62 -3.09
CA LEU A 107 6.34 7.09 -1.75
C LEU A 107 5.94 5.95 -0.81
N VAL A 108 5.18 4.97 -1.29
CA VAL A 108 4.83 3.78 -0.51
C VAL A 108 6.07 2.99 -0.13
N LEU A 109 7.03 2.83 -1.04
CA LEU A 109 8.31 2.18 -0.74
C LEU A 109 9.09 2.96 0.33
N VAL A 110 9.16 4.29 0.21
CA VAL A 110 9.76 5.15 1.25
C VAL A 110 9.09 4.92 2.61
N GLU A 111 7.75 4.90 2.65
CA GLU A 111 7.02 4.64 3.89
C GLU A 111 7.31 3.22 4.45
N MET A 112 7.41 2.21 3.59
CA MET A 112 7.77 0.84 4.01
C MET A 112 9.19 0.75 4.57
N PHE A 113 10.17 1.45 4.00
CA PHE A 113 11.52 1.51 4.58
C PHE A 113 11.53 2.17 5.95
N ARG A 114 10.71 3.21 6.14
CA ARG A 114 10.62 3.94 7.43
C ARG A 114 9.94 3.14 8.54
N TYR A 115 8.93 2.32 8.20
CA TYR A 115 8.08 1.68 9.20
C TYR A 115 8.15 0.15 9.27
N ASP A 116 8.52 -0.52 8.18
CA ASP A 116 8.43 -1.97 8.07
C ASP A 116 9.79 -2.64 7.80
N GLY A 117 10.88 -1.88 7.74
CA GLY A 117 12.21 -2.38 7.38
C GLY A 117 12.38 -2.64 5.88
N GLY A 118 11.47 -2.13 5.05
CA GLY A 118 11.51 -2.24 3.60
C GLY A 118 10.74 -3.43 3.01
N PRO A 119 10.63 -3.51 1.67
CA PRO A 119 9.78 -4.49 0.98
C PRO A 119 10.21 -5.95 1.22
N VAL A 120 11.52 -6.21 1.33
CA VAL A 120 12.03 -7.55 1.61
C VAL A 120 11.68 -8.01 3.02
N ALA A 121 11.74 -7.10 4.01
CA ALA A 121 11.35 -7.40 5.38
C ALA A 121 9.85 -7.70 5.49
N VAL A 122 9.03 -6.91 4.79
CA VAL A 122 7.58 -7.15 4.66
C VAL A 122 7.28 -8.52 4.05
N ALA A 123 7.98 -8.88 2.97
CA ALA A 123 7.81 -10.19 2.33
C ALA A 123 8.20 -11.33 3.28
N ARG A 124 9.35 -11.23 3.95
CA ARG A 124 9.79 -12.23 4.95
C ARG A 124 8.79 -12.38 6.09
N ARG A 125 8.26 -11.26 6.60
CA ARG A 125 7.23 -11.25 7.63
C ARG A 125 5.99 -12.00 7.14
N PHE A 126 5.50 -11.68 5.95
CA PHE A 126 4.34 -12.36 5.37
C PHE A 126 4.52 -13.88 5.30
N PHE A 127 5.62 -14.37 4.72
CA PHE A 127 5.88 -15.81 4.66
C PHE A 127 6.07 -16.46 6.03
N GLY A 128 6.67 -15.74 6.98
CA GLY A 128 6.80 -16.18 8.37
C GLY A 128 5.44 -16.40 9.04
N GLU A 129 4.49 -15.47 8.86
CA GLU A 129 3.13 -15.59 9.39
C GLU A 129 2.37 -16.75 8.74
N VAL A 130 2.48 -16.92 7.42
CA VAL A 130 1.87 -18.05 6.70
C VAL A 130 2.40 -19.39 7.21
N ALA A 131 3.74 -19.52 7.34
CA ALA A 131 4.36 -20.73 7.87
C ALA A 131 4.02 -20.98 9.34
N HIS A 132 3.80 -19.93 10.13
CA HIS A 132 3.33 -20.06 11.50
C HIS A 132 1.90 -20.62 11.54
N VAL A 133 0.98 -20.04 10.78
CA VAL A 133 -0.41 -20.52 10.69
C VAL A 133 -0.47 -21.96 10.19
N ALA A 134 0.28 -22.30 9.13
CA ALA A 134 0.32 -23.66 8.60
C ALA A 134 0.77 -24.69 9.64
N ARG A 135 1.78 -24.35 10.45
CA ARG A 135 2.26 -25.21 11.55
C ARG A 135 1.25 -25.36 12.70
N VAL A 136 0.50 -24.30 13.00
CA VAL A 136 -0.56 -24.37 14.02
C VAL A 136 -1.67 -25.30 13.54
N VAL A 137 -2.13 -25.11 12.30
CA VAL A 137 -3.18 -25.95 11.68
C VAL A 137 -2.74 -27.40 11.60
N SER A 138 -1.50 -27.68 11.19
CA SER A 138 -1.00 -29.06 11.10
C SER A 138 -0.92 -29.75 12.46
N ARG A 139 -0.58 -29.02 13.54
CA ARG A 139 -0.54 -29.56 14.90
C ARG A 139 -1.93 -29.84 15.46
N SER A 140 -2.91 -29.01 15.12
CA SER A 140 -4.31 -29.22 15.51
C SER A 140 -4.98 -30.39 14.78
N ALA A 141 -4.44 -30.83 13.64
CA ALA A 141 -4.97 -31.97 12.88
C ALA A 141 -4.39 -33.32 13.32
N THR A 142 -3.32 -33.33 14.12
CA THR A 142 -2.59 -34.55 14.54
C THR A 142 -2.69 -34.85 16.03
N GLY A 143 -3.47 -34.07 16.80
CA GLY A 143 -3.72 -34.26 18.23
C GLY A 143 -5.20 -34.42 18.50
#